data_AF-A0AAE0HZ12-F1
#
_entry.id   AF-A0AAE0HZ12-F1
#
_cell.length_a   1.000
_cell.length_b   1.000
_cell.length_c   1.000
_cell.angle_alpha   90.00
_cell.angle_beta   90.00
_cell.angle_gamma   90.00
#
_symmetry.space_group_name_H-M   'P 1'
#
loop_
_entity.id
_entity.type
_entity.pdbx_description
1 polymer ?
#
loop_
_entity_poly.entity_id
_entity_poly.type
_entity_poly.pdbx_seq_one_letter_code
_entity_poly.pdbx_strand_id
1 'polypeptide(L)'
;MSPPNRRPESERKQRQQQISRLSRTALSTAGRILSDGITLPYYRFYRQNTLLPVLTVATDLKNGESAEFIAGKLQRWRDRKLHELQFVQVAGTLLAAAVIGCFSWAPKDEEHWLGPAAWYGSLVLSITAVLLSSSEAFILSAIKNAPPVSGSSSRLSQELSMILHVQNWNNGDNHDDDDNDPEGRSHHPVSHQGTGPVKVDIRWNMIFTWQAPIMLLGYSIIGFFMGLVIFVCTPLYDGHDGPYLNSPGKGAIFFIVWSAVSGVVFIWCSFWAYRFVSLDGL
;
A
#
# COMPACT_ATOMS: atom_id res chain seq x y z
N MET A 1 16.05 -6.56 -67.49
CA MET A 1 15.85 -5.31 -66.73
C MET A 1 14.46 -5.41 -66.12
N SER A 2 14.36 -5.91 -64.88
CA SER A 2 13.08 -6.15 -64.20
C SER A 2 12.74 -4.98 -63.29
N PRO A 3 11.52 -4.41 -63.34
CA PRO A 3 11.16 -3.25 -62.55
C PRO A 3 10.98 -3.63 -61.07
N PRO A 4 11.26 -2.72 -60.13
CA PRO A 4 11.15 -2.99 -58.70
C PRO A 4 9.68 -3.17 -58.32
N ASN A 5 9.38 -4.30 -57.68
CA ASN A 5 8.06 -4.71 -57.20
C ASN A 5 7.52 -3.69 -56.15
N ARG A 6 6.78 -2.67 -56.61
CA ARG A 6 6.07 -1.73 -55.75
C ARG A 6 4.85 -2.44 -55.17
N ARG A 7 4.95 -2.87 -53.90
CA ARG A 7 3.77 -3.33 -53.14
C ARG A 7 2.66 -2.28 -53.17
N PRO A 8 1.39 -2.66 -53.40
CA PRO A 8 0.28 -1.74 -53.54
C PRO A 8 0.04 -0.92 -52.27
N GLU A 9 -0.29 0.35 -52.45
CA GLU A 9 -0.42 1.35 -51.38
C GLU A 9 -1.52 1.02 -50.35
N SER A 10 -2.54 0.26 -50.77
CA SER A 10 -3.62 -0.27 -49.94
C SER A 10 -3.12 -1.26 -48.88
N GLU A 11 -2.15 -2.12 -49.21
CA GLU A 11 -1.55 -3.06 -48.26
C GLU A 11 -0.71 -2.35 -47.18
N ARG A 12 -0.06 -1.22 -47.54
CA ARG A 12 0.69 -0.41 -46.58
C ARG A 12 -0.25 0.26 -45.57
N LYS A 13 -1.36 0.84 -46.04
CA LYS A 13 -2.39 1.47 -45.20
C LYS A 13 -3.06 0.44 -44.29
N GLN A 14 -3.40 -0.75 -44.81
CA GLN A 14 -3.95 -1.84 -43.99
C GLN A 14 -2.97 -2.32 -42.91
N ARG A 15 -1.68 -2.50 -43.22
CA ARG A 15 -0.68 -2.87 -42.21
C ARG A 15 -0.48 -1.80 -41.15
N GLN A 16 -0.41 -0.52 -41.52
CA GLN A 16 -0.33 0.58 -40.55
C GLN A 16 -1.58 0.64 -39.65
N GLN A 17 -2.76 0.39 -40.21
CA GLN A 17 -4.02 0.38 -39.47
C GLN A 17 -4.14 -0.86 -38.56
N GLN A 18 -3.61 -2.02 -38.96
CA GLN A 18 -3.50 -3.20 -38.09
C GLN A 18 -2.47 -3.00 -36.96
N ILE A 19 -1.30 -2.42 -37.26
CA ILE A 19 -0.24 -2.16 -36.27
C ILE A 19 -0.73 -1.16 -35.20
N SER A 20 -1.46 -0.11 -35.61
CA SER A 20 -2.04 0.87 -34.66
C SER A 20 -3.19 0.31 -33.83
N ARG A 21 -3.96 -0.65 -34.36
CA ARG A 21 -4.99 -1.36 -33.58
C ARG A 21 -4.36 -2.32 -32.58
N LEU A 22 -3.39 -3.13 -33.03
CA LEU A 22 -2.65 -4.05 -32.16
C LEU A 22 -1.90 -3.32 -31.05
N SER A 23 -1.27 -2.18 -31.34
CA SER A 23 -0.56 -1.39 -30.32
C SER A 23 -1.53 -0.80 -29.29
N ARG A 24 -2.69 -0.30 -29.70
CA ARG A 24 -3.72 0.21 -28.78
C ARG A 24 -4.29 -0.89 -27.88
N THR A 25 -4.57 -2.08 -28.42
CA THR A 25 -5.12 -3.20 -27.65
C THR A 25 -4.06 -3.83 -26.72
N ALA A 26 -2.81 -3.93 -27.16
CA ALA A 26 -1.71 -4.37 -26.32
C ALA A 26 -1.43 -3.39 -25.17
N LEU A 27 -1.44 -2.08 -25.46
CA LEU A 27 -1.22 -1.03 -24.47
C LEU A 27 -2.34 -0.99 -23.41
N SER A 28 -3.60 -1.17 -23.81
CA SER A 28 -4.73 -1.20 -22.87
C SER A 28 -4.74 -2.47 -22.00
N THR A 29 -4.34 -3.61 -22.56
CA THR A 29 -4.30 -4.89 -21.84
C THR A 29 -3.11 -4.95 -20.88
N ALA A 30 -1.94 -4.48 -21.34
CA ALA A 30 -0.78 -4.29 -20.48
C ALA A 30 -1.07 -3.29 -19.35
N GLY A 31 -1.80 -2.20 -19.64
CA GLY A 31 -2.20 -1.22 -18.63
C GLY A 31 -3.08 -1.82 -17.52
N ARG A 32 -4.01 -2.72 -17.86
CA ARG A 32 -4.85 -3.43 -16.87
C ARG A 32 -4.09 -4.49 -16.09
N ILE A 33 -3.24 -5.28 -16.73
CA ILE A 33 -2.39 -6.27 -16.05
C ILE A 33 -1.38 -5.57 -15.14
N LEU A 34 -0.87 -4.42 -15.56
CA LEU A 34 0.01 -3.58 -14.76
C LEU A 34 -0.75 -2.94 -13.60
N SER A 35 -1.97 -2.40 -13.81
CA SER A 35 -2.77 -1.83 -12.72
C SER A 35 -3.16 -2.89 -11.70
N ASP A 36 -3.62 -4.05 -12.17
CA ASP A 36 -4.04 -5.16 -11.31
C ASP A 36 -2.83 -5.78 -10.64
N GLY A 37 -1.70 -5.91 -11.32
CA GLY A 37 -0.44 -6.43 -10.78
C GLY A 37 0.24 -5.47 -9.79
N ILE A 38 0.07 -4.16 -9.94
CA ILE A 38 0.55 -3.15 -9.00
C ILE A 38 -0.37 -3.05 -7.77
N THR A 39 -1.68 -3.17 -7.97
CA THR A 39 -2.66 -3.03 -6.87
C THR A 39 -2.95 -4.34 -6.14
N LEU A 40 -2.76 -5.52 -6.73
CA LEU A 40 -2.98 -6.81 -6.06
C LEU A 40 -2.06 -7.04 -4.85
N PRO A 41 -0.73 -6.87 -4.97
CA PRO A 41 0.18 -7.02 -3.86
C PRO A 41 -0.22 -6.04 -2.75
N TYR A 42 -0.57 -4.82 -3.12
CA TYR A 42 -1.00 -3.78 -2.21
C TYR A 42 -2.27 -4.17 -1.42
N TYR A 43 -3.32 -4.61 -2.10
CA TYR A 43 -4.57 -5.04 -1.45
C TYR A 43 -4.37 -6.26 -0.53
N ARG A 44 -3.51 -7.20 -0.94
CA ARG A 44 -3.18 -8.36 -0.11
C ARG A 44 -2.33 -8.00 1.10
N PHE A 45 -1.35 -7.11 0.93
CA PHE A 45 -0.50 -6.61 2.01
C PHE A 45 -1.34 -5.85 3.05
N TYR A 46 -2.26 -5.00 2.59
CA TYR A 46 -3.25 -4.32 3.41
C TYR A 46 -4.08 -5.31 4.24
N ARG A 47 -4.63 -6.33 3.58
CA ARG A 47 -5.47 -7.34 4.23
C ARG A 47 -4.68 -8.15 5.26
N GLN A 48 -3.47 -8.57 4.94
CA GLN A 48 -2.67 -9.48 5.78
C GLN A 48 -1.95 -8.78 6.93
N ASN A 49 -1.36 -7.62 6.69
CA ASN A 49 -0.53 -6.95 7.69
C ASN A 49 -1.30 -6.00 8.59
N THR A 50 -2.51 -5.59 8.18
CA THR A 50 -3.29 -4.57 8.90
C THR A 50 -4.67 -5.08 9.26
N LEU A 51 -5.45 -5.55 8.29
CA LEU A 51 -6.86 -5.86 8.52
C LEU A 51 -7.05 -7.14 9.35
N LEU A 52 -6.38 -8.24 8.98
CA LEU A 52 -6.54 -9.54 9.65
C LEU A 52 -6.11 -9.48 11.12
N PRO A 53 -4.93 -8.95 11.51
CA PRO A 53 -4.54 -8.88 12.91
C PRO A 53 -5.51 -8.06 13.76
N VAL A 54 -6.05 -6.96 13.21
CA VAL A 54 -7.02 -6.11 13.89
C VAL A 54 -8.36 -6.82 14.07
N LEU A 55 -8.81 -7.56 13.05
CA LEU A 55 -10.02 -8.38 13.15
C LEU A 55 -9.88 -9.52 14.15
N THR A 56 -8.72 -10.18 14.19
CA THR A 56 -8.43 -11.23 15.17
C THR A 56 -8.50 -10.65 16.59
N VAL A 57 -7.83 -9.53 16.85
CA VAL A 57 -7.89 -8.82 18.15
C VAL A 57 -9.33 -8.43 18.51
N ALA A 58 -10.11 -7.90 17.56
CA ALA A 58 -11.51 -7.55 17.78
C ALA A 58 -12.39 -8.78 18.11
N THR A 59 -12.12 -9.91 17.48
CA THR A 59 -12.86 -11.17 17.71
C THR A 59 -12.51 -11.77 19.06
N ASP A 60 -11.23 -11.79 19.42
CA ASP A 60 -10.77 -12.29 20.73
C ASP A 60 -11.31 -11.45 21.90
N LEU A 61 -11.41 -10.13 21.70
CA LEU A 61 -12.07 -9.22 22.66
C LEU A 61 -13.56 -9.56 22.83
N LYS A 62 -14.27 -9.80 21.73
CA LYS A 62 -15.69 -10.18 21.76
C LYS A 62 -15.92 -11.53 22.44
N ASN A 63 -14.96 -12.44 22.32
CA ASN A 63 -15.00 -13.77 22.93
C ASN A 63 -14.62 -13.74 24.43
N GLY A 64 -14.21 -12.59 24.97
CA GLY A 64 -13.86 -12.45 26.38
C GLY A 64 -12.52 -13.10 26.76
N GLU A 65 -11.57 -13.18 25.82
CA GLU A 65 -10.24 -13.76 26.10
C GLU A 65 -9.42 -12.90 27.08
N SER A 66 -8.40 -13.52 27.69
CA SER A 66 -7.56 -12.86 28.70
C SER A 66 -6.88 -11.60 28.14
N ALA A 67 -6.93 -10.52 28.91
CA ALA A 67 -6.29 -9.24 28.58
C ALA A 67 -4.78 -9.38 28.29
N GLU A 68 -4.08 -10.32 28.95
CA GLU A 68 -2.66 -10.58 28.71
C GLU A 68 -2.40 -11.18 27.32
N PHE A 69 -3.28 -12.07 26.87
CA PHE A 69 -3.16 -12.69 25.55
C PHE A 69 -3.39 -11.67 24.43
N ILE A 70 -4.39 -10.81 24.61
CA ILE A 70 -4.71 -9.72 23.69
C ILE A 70 -3.58 -8.70 23.64
N ALA A 71 -3.03 -8.32 24.80
CA ALA A 71 -1.86 -7.45 24.89
C ALA A 71 -0.64 -8.03 24.13
N GLY A 72 -0.42 -9.35 24.24
CA GLY A 72 0.64 -10.03 23.49
C GLY A 72 0.43 -9.97 21.97
N LYS A 73 -0.80 -10.19 21.48
CA LYS A 73 -1.12 -10.07 20.04
C LYS A 73 -0.95 -8.63 19.54
N LEU A 74 -1.36 -7.65 20.35
CA LEU A 74 -1.27 -6.23 20.04
C LEU A 74 0.19 -5.73 20.00
N GLN A 75 1.01 -6.19 20.95
CA GLN A 75 2.45 -5.94 20.95
C GLN A 75 3.12 -6.46 19.67
N ARG A 76 2.80 -7.68 19.24
CA ARG A 76 3.33 -8.26 17.99
C ARG A 76 2.86 -7.50 16.76
N TRP A 77 1.62 -7.02 16.73
CA TRP A 77 1.14 -6.17 15.65
C TRP A 77 1.92 -4.85 15.60
N ARG A 78 2.10 -4.18 16.75
CA ARG A 78 2.84 -2.93 16.86
C ARG A 78 4.29 -3.07 16.41
N ASP A 79 5.00 -4.09 16.88
CA ASP A 79 6.41 -4.29 16.52
C ASP A 79 6.56 -4.53 15.00
N ARG A 80 5.64 -5.31 14.39
CA ARG A 80 5.59 -5.47 12.93
C ARG A 80 5.33 -4.15 12.21
N LYS A 81 4.40 -3.32 12.72
CA LYS A 81 4.10 -2.02 12.13
C LYS A 81 5.27 -1.04 12.24
N LEU A 82 5.99 -1.03 13.36
CA LEU A 82 7.21 -0.23 13.49
C LEU A 82 8.27 -0.64 12.45
N HIS A 83 8.46 -1.93 12.20
CA HIS A 83 9.38 -2.40 11.17
C HIS A 83 8.93 -1.99 9.75
N GLU A 84 7.62 -2.07 9.45
CA GLU A 84 7.06 -1.62 8.18
C GLU A 84 7.31 -0.12 7.95
N LEU A 85 7.11 0.71 8.98
CA LEU A 85 7.35 2.14 8.92
C LEU A 85 8.86 2.45 8.75
N GLN A 86 9.74 1.77 9.48
CA GLN A 86 11.19 1.91 9.29
C GLN A 86 11.61 1.54 7.87
N PHE A 87 11.03 0.48 7.31
CA PHE A 87 11.25 0.12 5.91
C PHE A 87 10.81 1.24 4.97
N VAL A 88 9.64 1.84 5.18
CA VAL A 88 9.15 2.97 4.36
C VAL A 88 10.10 4.17 4.44
N GLN A 89 10.64 4.49 5.62
CA GLN A 89 11.60 5.58 5.79
C GLN A 89 12.89 5.34 4.99
N VAL A 90 13.48 4.15 5.11
CA VAL A 90 14.72 3.79 4.41
C VAL A 90 14.48 3.76 2.90
N ALA A 91 13.46 3.04 2.44
CA ALA A 91 13.15 2.92 1.02
C ALA A 91 12.75 4.26 0.39
N GLY A 92 11.93 5.06 1.08
CA GLY A 92 11.52 6.39 0.61
C GLY A 92 12.67 7.37 0.50
N THR A 93 13.62 7.34 1.45
CA THR A 93 14.84 8.17 1.39
C THR A 93 15.73 7.78 0.23
N LEU A 94 15.96 6.48 0.03
CA LEU A 94 16.75 5.97 -1.10
C LEU A 94 16.12 6.34 -2.44
N LEU A 95 14.79 6.23 -2.54
CA LEU A 95 14.06 6.60 -3.75
C LEU A 95 14.13 8.11 -4.01
N ALA A 96 13.96 8.95 -2.99
CA ALA A 96 14.13 10.39 -3.12
C ALA A 96 15.54 10.75 -3.60
N ALA A 97 16.59 10.12 -3.05
CA ALA A 97 17.96 10.31 -3.49
C ALA A 97 18.17 9.87 -4.95
N ALA A 98 17.58 8.75 -5.36
CA ALA A 98 17.63 8.28 -6.75
C ALA A 98 16.95 9.27 -7.71
N VAL A 99 15.76 9.78 -7.35
CA VAL A 99 15.03 10.80 -8.14
C VAL A 99 15.84 12.09 -8.26
N ILE A 100 16.44 12.57 -7.16
CA ILE A 100 17.33 13.74 -7.18
C ILE A 100 18.54 13.49 -8.09
N GLY A 101 19.10 12.28 -8.07
CA GLY A 101 20.18 11.87 -8.97
C GLY A 101 19.77 11.96 -10.45
N CYS A 102 18.52 11.61 -10.79
CA CYS A 102 18.01 11.73 -12.16
C CYS A 102 17.92 13.19 -12.65
N PHE A 103 17.69 14.17 -11.76
CA PHE A 103 17.70 15.58 -12.15
C PHE A 103 19.07 16.12 -12.57
N SER A 104 20.15 15.38 -12.28
CA SER A 104 21.49 15.73 -12.78
C SER A 104 21.70 15.35 -14.26
N TRP A 105 20.81 14.56 -14.84
CA TRP A 105 20.92 14.15 -16.23
C TRP A 105 20.61 15.34 -17.15
N ALA A 106 21.42 15.51 -18.19
CA ALA A 106 21.27 16.62 -19.12
C ALA A 106 19.88 16.57 -19.77
N PRO A 107 19.09 17.65 -19.71
CA PRO A 107 17.79 17.72 -20.41
C PRO A 107 18.04 17.55 -21.90
N LYS A 108 17.38 16.59 -22.56
CA LYS A 108 17.35 16.58 -24.03
C LYS A 108 16.37 17.68 -24.47
N ASP A 109 16.77 18.44 -25.48
CA ASP A 109 16.05 19.64 -25.93
C ASP A 109 14.60 19.38 -26.38
N GLU A 110 14.21 18.11 -26.61
CA GLU A 110 12.86 17.66 -26.99
C GLU A 110 12.20 16.72 -25.94
N GLU A 111 12.56 16.80 -24.65
CA GLU A 111 11.92 15.96 -23.64
C GLU A 111 10.44 16.31 -23.40
N HIS A 112 9.58 15.28 -23.48
CA HIS A 112 8.20 15.40 -23.05
C HIS A 112 8.12 15.77 -21.55
N TRP A 113 7.38 16.84 -21.24
CA TRP A 113 7.16 17.35 -19.87
C TRP A 113 6.70 16.31 -18.86
N LEU A 114 6.08 15.21 -19.33
CA LEU A 114 5.57 14.13 -18.50
C LEU A 114 6.67 13.39 -17.74
N GLY A 115 7.88 13.30 -18.28
CA GLY A 115 9.02 12.67 -17.61
C GLY A 115 9.43 13.42 -16.34
N PRO A 116 9.82 14.70 -16.45
CA PRO A 116 10.12 15.54 -15.29
C PRO A 116 8.94 15.67 -14.31
N ALA A 117 7.70 15.81 -14.80
CA ALA A 117 6.51 15.89 -13.95
C ALA A 117 6.31 14.61 -13.11
N ALA A 118 6.53 13.43 -13.70
CA ALA A 118 6.45 12.16 -12.98
C ALA A 118 7.54 12.03 -11.91
N TRP A 119 8.76 12.53 -12.16
CA TRP A 119 9.83 12.58 -11.17
C TRP A 119 9.54 13.56 -10.02
N TYR A 120 9.02 14.76 -10.31
CA TYR A 120 8.59 15.68 -9.25
C TYR A 120 7.47 15.09 -8.39
N GLY A 121 6.46 14.46 -9.01
CA GLY A 121 5.40 13.77 -8.29
C GLY A 121 5.94 12.62 -7.43
N SER A 122 6.86 11.82 -7.96
CA SER A 122 7.54 10.76 -7.22
C SER A 122 8.29 11.30 -5.99
N LEU A 123 9.05 12.38 -6.15
CA LEU A 123 9.82 12.99 -5.06
C LEU A 123 8.92 13.52 -3.95
N VAL A 124 7.84 14.22 -4.29
CA VAL A 124 6.90 14.74 -3.29
C VAL A 124 6.27 13.57 -2.52
N LEU A 125 5.80 12.54 -3.23
CA LEU A 125 5.18 11.37 -2.62
C LEU A 125 6.15 10.59 -1.70
N SER A 126 7.43 10.44 -2.08
CA SER A 126 8.42 9.76 -1.23
C SER A 126 8.74 10.56 0.02
N ILE A 127 8.91 11.88 -0.08
CA ILE A 127 9.14 12.75 1.08
C ILE A 127 7.93 12.70 2.02
N THR A 128 6.71 12.83 1.49
CA THR A 128 5.49 12.72 2.31
C THR A 128 5.37 11.35 2.96
N ALA A 129 5.72 10.25 2.27
CA ALA A 129 5.75 8.91 2.83
C ALA A 129 6.71 8.81 4.03
N VAL A 130 7.92 9.35 3.90
CA VAL A 130 8.93 9.37 4.97
C VAL A 130 8.46 10.19 6.18
N LEU A 131 7.90 11.38 5.94
CA LEU A 131 7.41 12.26 7.00
C LEU A 131 6.25 11.62 7.76
N LEU A 132 5.26 11.10 7.03
CA LEU A 132 4.11 10.43 7.63
C LEU A 132 4.55 9.19 8.41
N SER A 133 5.43 8.38 7.81
CA SER A 133 6.00 7.21 8.47
C SER A 133 6.76 7.56 9.75
N SER A 134 7.47 8.69 9.78
CA SER A 134 8.16 9.19 10.97
C SER A 134 7.19 9.61 12.07
N SER A 135 6.13 10.33 11.72
CA SER A 135 5.12 10.75 12.68
C SER A 135 4.41 9.55 13.32
N GLU A 136 4.08 8.52 12.55
CA GLU A 136 3.44 7.29 13.03
C GLU A 136 4.41 6.45 13.88
N ALA A 137 5.66 6.30 13.45
CA ALA A 137 6.67 5.56 14.20
C ALA A 137 6.95 6.21 15.55
N PHE A 138 6.96 7.54 15.62
CA PHE A 138 7.08 8.28 16.87
C PHE A 138 5.92 7.97 17.82
N ILE A 139 4.67 8.03 17.35
CA ILE A 139 3.49 7.75 18.19
C ILE A 139 3.53 6.31 18.72
N LEU A 140 3.79 5.32 17.86
CA LEU A 140 3.89 3.92 18.27
C LEU A 140 5.04 3.67 19.25
N SER A 141 6.17 4.36 19.06
CA SER A 141 7.33 4.27 19.96
C SER A 141 7.06 4.95 21.30
N ALA A 142 6.35 6.07 21.30
CA ALA A 142 5.94 6.76 22.53
C ALA A 142 5.02 5.86 23.37
N ILE A 143 4.08 5.16 22.73
CA ILE A 143 3.21 4.18 23.40
C ILE A 143 4.03 3.00 23.94
N LYS A 144 4.97 2.47 23.15
CA LYS A 144 5.86 1.36 23.58
C LYS A 144 6.69 1.72 24.82
N ASN A 145 7.15 2.96 24.90
CA ASN A 145 8.04 3.45 25.95
C ASN A 145 7.31 4.13 27.11
N ALA A 146 5.98 4.28 27.04
CA ALA A 146 5.19 4.91 28.09
C ALA A 146 5.41 4.16 29.42
N PRO A 147 5.71 4.85 30.54
CA PRO A 147 6.00 4.20 31.83
C PRO A 147 4.79 3.39 32.32
N PRO A 148 4.99 2.33 33.13
CA PRO A 148 3.90 1.49 33.65
C PRO A 148 3.20 2.22 34.80
N VAL A 149 2.56 3.34 34.49
CA VAL A 149 1.76 4.10 35.45
C VAL A 149 0.34 3.57 35.30
N SER A 150 -0.08 2.73 36.24
CA SER A 150 -1.30 1.87 36.22
C SER A 150 -1.16 0.60 35.35
N GLY A 151 -1.66 -0.53 35.84
CA GLY A 151 -1.34 -1.89 35.35
C GLY A 151 -1.59 -2.17 33.86
N SER A 152 -1.18 -3.37 33.42
CA SER A 152 -1.28 -3.88 32.03
C SER A 152 -2.56 -3.47 31.27
N SER A 153 -3.70 -3.44 31.97
CA SER A 153 -5.02 -3.09 31.45
C SER A 153 -5.18 -1.64 30.95
N SER A 154 -4.47 -0.66 31.51
CA SER A 154 -4.58 0.75 31.07
C SER A 154 -3.85 1.00 29.75
N ARG A 155 -2.66 0.42 29.60
CA ARG A 155 -1.89 0.41 28.34
C ARG A 155 -2.65 -0.31 27.24
N LEU A 156 -3.24 -1.46 27.57
CA LEU A 156 -4.09 -2.22 26.66
C LEU A 156 -5.27 -1.38 26.18
N SER A 157 -5.95 -0.67 27.10
CA SER A 157 -7.07 0.23 26.75
C SER A 157 -6.63 1.38 25.83
N GLN A 158 -5.46 1.98 26.08
CA GLN A 158 -4.92 3.05 25.23
C GLN A 158 -4.59 2.54 23.82
N GLU A 159 -3.90 1.41 23.70
CA GLU A 159 -3.58 0.79 22.41
C GLU A 159 -4.83 0.32 21.67
N LEU A 160 -5.81 -0.25 22.39
CA LEU A 160 -7.10 -0.64 21.83
C LEU A 160 -7.89 0.55 21.32
N SER A 161 -7.93 1.66 22.07
CA SER A 161 -8.64 2.87 21.65
C SER A 161 -8.11 3.44 20.32
N MET A 162 -6.84 3.16 20.00
CA MET A 162 -6.19 3.58 18.75
C MET A 162 -6.63 2.74 17.54
N ILE A 163 -7.26 1.59 17.74
CA ILE A 163 -7.60 0.65 16.67
C ILE A 163 -9.11 0.38 16.65
N LEU A 164 -9.74 0.33 17.82
CA LEU A 164 -11.11 -0.08 18.05
C LEU A 164 -11.82 0.96 18.93
N HIS A 165 -13.10 1.14 18.67
CA HIS A 165 -13.99 1.81 19.60
C HIS A 165 -14.57 0.74 20.52
N VAL A 166 -14.09 0.71 21.77
CA VAL A 166 -14.65 -0.17 22.80
C VAL A 166 -15.76 0.62 23.50
N GLN A 167 -17.01 0.39 23.09
CA GLN A 167 -18.15 1.00 23.78
C GLN A 167 -18.57 0.06 24.91
N ASN A 168 -18.20 0.42 26.14
CA ASN A 168 -18.68 -0.28 27.31
C ASN A 168 -20.14 0.15 27.54
N TRP A 169 -21.10 -0.75 27.28
CA TRP A 169 -22.54 -0.53 27.51
C TRP A 169 -22.83 -0.53 29.02
N ASN A 170 -22.26 0.42 29.77
CA ASN A 170 -22.57 0.58 31.19
C ASN A 170 -23.03 2.01 31.54
N ASN A 171 -23.49 2.75 30.53
CA ASN A 171 -24.34 3.90 30.79
C ASN A 171 -25.77 3.36 30.81
N GLY A 172 -26.34 3.31 32.01
CA GLY A 172 -27.75 3.03 32.18
C GLY A 172 -28.56 4.00 31.32
N ASP A 173 -29.38 3.44 30.44
CA ASP A 173 -30.68 4.02 30.14
C ASP A 173 -31.51 3.90 31.43
N ASN A 174 -31.14 4.67 32.46
CA ASN A 174 -32.10 5.12 33.44
C ASN A 174 -32.81 6.29 32.76
N HIS A 175 -33.73 5.95 31.86
CA HIS A 175 -34.84 6.83 31.63
C HIS A 175 -35.67 6.75 32.90
N ASP A 176 -35.64 7.83 33.67
CA ASP A 176 -36.45 8.04 34.85
C ASP A 176 -37.94 7.93 34.47
N ASP A 177 -38.50 6.72 34.56
CA ASP A 177 -39.93 6.55 34.79
C ASP A 177 -40.10 6.33 36.30
N ASP A 178 -40.25 7.47 36.97
CA ASP A 178 -40.75 7.62 38.33
C ASP A 178 -42.19 7.08 38.39
N ASP A 179 -42.39 5.91 38.99
CA ASP A 179 -43.67 5.60 39.64
C ASP A 179 -43.51 4.54 40.75
N ASN A 180 -43.55 5.06 41.98
CA ASN A 180 -43.95 4.48 43.27
C ASN A 180 -44.19 2.96 43.37
N ASP A 181 -43.40 2.29 44.22
CA ASP A 181 -43.92 1.18 45.04
C ASP A 181 -43.11 0.98 46.34
N PRO A 182 -43.73 1.06 47.53
CA PRO A 182 -43.07 0.76 48.79
C PRO A 182 -43.67 -0.50 49.42
N GLU A 183 -43.02 -1.66 49.27
CA GLU A 183 -42.98 -2.78 50.24
C GLU A 183 -42.41 -4.04 49.60
N GLY A 184 -41.47 -4.72 50.26
CA GLY A 184 -41.07 -6.07 49.84
C GLY A 184 -39.62 -6.41 50.10
N ARG A 185 -39.37 -6.94 51.30
CA ARG A 185 -38.10 -7.51 51.73
C ARG A 185 -37.78 -8.77 50.92
N SER A 186 -36.66 -8.80 50.20
CA SER A 186 -36.02 -10.06 49.78
C SER A 186 -34.51 -9.90 49.61
N HIS A 187 -33.78 -10.56 50.51
CA HIS A 187 -32.37 -10.92 50.33
C HIS A 187 -32.25 -11.91 49.17
N HIS A 188 -31.48 -11.56 48.14
CA HIS A 188 -30.87 -12.50 47.19
C HIS A 188 -29.55 -11.91 46.65
N PRO A 189 -28.64 -12.77 46.18
CA PRO A 189 -27.21 -12.67 46.47
C PRO A 189 -26.52 -11.59 45.62
N VAL A 190 -25.38 -11.14 46.12
CA VAL A 190 -24.38 -10.37 45.36
C VAL A 190 -24.11 -11.09 44.04
N SER A 191 -24.75 -10.66 42.97
CA SER A 191 -24.49 -11.10 41.61
C SER A 191 -23.12 -10.59 41.24
N HIS A 192 -22.24 -11.50 40.80
CA HIS A 192 -20.96 -11.15 40.19
C HIS A 192 -21.15 -10.03 39.18
N GLN A 193 -20.58 -8.88 39.52
CA GLN A 193 -20.36 -7.75 38.64
C GLN A 193 -19.47 -8.25 37.49
N GLY A 194 -20.05 -8.53 36.33
CA GLY A 194 -19.31 -9.19 35.26
C GLY A 194 -19.99 -9.09 33.90
N THR A 195 -19.46 -8.20 33.08
CA THR A 195 -19.44 -8.29 31.61
C THR A 195 -20.80 -8.38 30.90
N GLY A 196 -21.43 -7.23 30.69
CA GLY A 196 -22.34 -7.06 29.55
C GLY A 196 -21.60 -7.27 28.21
N PRO A 197 -22.30 -7.57 27.11
CA PRO A 197 -21.67 -7.79 25.80
C PRO A 197 -20.93 -6.53 25.35
N VAL A 198 -19.60 -6.59 25.31
CA VAL A 198 -18.75 -5.49 24.83
C VAL A 198 -18.97 -5.31 23.34
N LYS A 199 -19.49 -4.13 22.93
CA LYS A 199 -19.61 -3.78 21.51
C LYS A 199 -18.27 -3.24 21.03
N VAL A 200 -17.67 -3.93 20.06
CA VAL A 200 -16.38 -3.58 19.45
C VAL A 200 -16.62 -3.12 18.02
N ASP A 201 -16.43 -1.83 17.75
CA ASP A 201 -16.52 -1.25 16.42
C ASP A 201 -15.12 -0.89 15.89
N ILE A 202 -14.84 -1.22 14.62
CA ILE A 202 -13.52 -1.00 13.99
C ILE A 202 -13.40 0.43 13.49
N ARG A 203 -12.29 1.11 13.84
CA ARG A 203 -12.01 2.48 13.38
C ARG A 203 -11.32 2.46 12.01
N TRP A 204 -12.12 2.36 10.95
CA TRP A 204 -11.62 2.33 9.57
C TRP A 204 -10.71 3.51 9.19
N ASN A 205 -11.00 4.71 9.71
CA ASN A 205 -10.16 5.89 9.46
C ASN A 205 -8.73 5.70 9.99
N MET A 206 -8.56 5.05 11.14
CA MET A 206 -7.22 4.79 11.68
C MET A 206 -6.50 3.72 10.85
N ILE A 207 -7.20 2.67 10.43
CA ILE A 207 -6.63 1.64 9.54
C ILE A 207 -6.11 2.26 8.24
N PHE A 208 -6.82 3.24 7.67
CA PHE A 208 -6.36 3.95 6.47
C PHE A 208 -5.10 4.78 6.76
N THR A 209 -5.09 5.53 7.86
CA THR A 209 -3.92 6.30 8.29
C THR A 209 -2.68 5.42 8.39
N TRP A 210 -2.76 4.28 9.09
CA TRP A 210 -1.66 3.32 9.26
C TRP A 210 -1.12 2.68 7.98
N GLN A 211 -1.77 2.92 6.84
CA GLN A 211 -1.40 2.36 5.55
C GLN A 211 -0.98 3.43 4.56
N ALA A 212 -1.31 4.69 4.83
CA ALA A 212 -0.97 5.80 3.97
C ALA A 212 0.55 5.89 3.66
N PRO A 213 1.49 5.69 4.60
CA PRO A 213 2.92 5.78 4.27
C PRO A 213 3.37 4.78 3.20
N ILE A 214 2.94 3.53 3.30
CA ILE A 214 3.30 2.49 2.34
C ILE A 214 2.57 2.67 1.00
N MET A 215 1.35 3.25 0.99
CA MET A 215 0.67 3.66 -0.26
C MET A 215 1.48 4.71 -1.00
N LEU A 216 1.87 5.78 -0.29
CA LEU A 216 2.59 6.91 -0.86
C LEU A 216 3.93 6.47 -1.41
N LEU A 217 4.64 5.58 -0.70
CA LEU A 217 5.86 4.98 -1.21
C LEU A 217 5.60 4.15 -2.48
N GLY A 218 4.56 3.33 -2.52
CA GLY A 218 4.18 2.57 -3.71
C GLY A 218 3.92 3.46 -4.92
N TYR A 219 3.12 4.52 -4.75
CA TYR A 219 2.85 5.50 -5.81
C TYR A 219 4.11 6.25 -6.24
N SER A 220 5.00 6.57 -5.30
CA SER A 220 6.28 7.19 -5.61
C SER A 220 7.16 6.29 -6.48
N ILE A 221 7.24 4.99 -6.18
CA ILE A 221 7.99 4.02 -6.98
C ILE A 221 7.45 3.96 -8.41
N ILE A 222 6.13 3.91 -8.57
CA ILE A 222 5.49 3.88 -9.89
C ILE A 222 5.78 5.17 -10.67
N GLY A 223 5.66 6.33 -10.02
CA GLY A 223 5.98 7.62 -10.63
C GLY A 223 7.44 7.71 -11.07
N PHE A 224 8.37 7.18 -10.25
CA PHE A 224 9.79 7.12 -10.60
C PHE A 224 10.04 6.27 -11.83
N PHE A 225 9.50 5.04 -11.86
CA PHE A 225 9.63 4.15 -13.02
C PHE A 225 8.99 4.75 -14.27
N MET A 226 7.83 5.41 -14.14
CA MET A 226 7.17 6.08 -15.26
C MET A 226 8.06 7.18 -15.85
N GLY A 227 8.63 8.05 -15.01
CA GLY A 227 9.57 9.08 -15.47
C GLY A 227 10.81 8.49 -16.13
N LEU A 228 11.35 7.39 -15.58
CA LEU A 228 12.52 6.71 -16.12
C LEU A 228 12.23 6.05 -17.48
N VAL A 229 11.07 5.39 -17.63
CA VAL A 229 10.63 4.82 -18.91
C VAL A 229 10.49 5.93 -19.96
N ILE A 230 9.87 7.06 -19.62
CA ILE A 230 9.71 8.19 -20.55
C ILE A 230 11.08 8.73 -20.98
N PHE A 231 11.98 9.00 -20.03
CA PHE A 231 13.32 9.53 -20.29
C PHE A 231 14.18 8.62 -21.17
N VAL A 232 14.11 7.30 -20.93
CA VAL A 232 14.84 6.29 -21.72
C VAL A 232 14.20 6.12 -23.10
N CYS A 233 12.88 6.27 -23.22
CA CYS A 233 12.17 6.15 -24.50
C CYS A 233 12.20 7.42 -25.36
N THR A 234 12.63 8.59 -24.85
CA THR A 234 12.78 9.82 -25.64
C THR A 234 13.43 9.61 -27.03
N PRO A 235 14.60 8.94 -27.17
CA PRO A 235 15.22 8.70 -28.49
C PRO A 235 14.41 7.81 -29.44
N LEU A 236 13.35 7.14 -28.96
CA LEU A 236 12.44 6.37 -29.80
C LEU A 236 11.36 7.26 -30.43
N TYR A 237 11.04 8.39 -29.80
CA TYR A 237 10.02 9.34 -30.27
C TYR A 237 10.58 10.35 -31.28
N ASP A 238 11.83 10.80 -31.11
CA ASP A 238 12.44 11.90 -31.89
C ASP A 238 12.81 11.54 -33.34
N GLY A 239 12.38 10.38 -33.86
CA GLY A 239 12.28 10.12 -35.30
C GLY A 239 13.52 10.43 -36.15
N HIS A 240 14.73 10.35 -35.61
CA HIS A 240 15.93 10.56 -36.43
C HIS A 240 16.11 9.37 -37.39
N ASP A 241 15.84 9.61 -38.67
CA ASP A 241 15.93 8.72 -39.83
C ASP A 241 17.38 8.21 -40.12
N GLY A 242 18.04 7.62 -39.12
CA GLY A 242 19.32 6.93 -39.25
C GLY A 242 19.13 5.42 -39.24
N PRO A 243 19.90 4.64 -40.03
CA PRO A 243 19.73 3.20 -40.15
C PRO A 243 19.75 2.53 -38.76
N TYR A 244 18.67 1.80 -38.47
CA TYR A 244 18.28 1.17 -37.20
C TYR A 244 19.38 0.35 -36.49
N LEU A 245 20.53 0.13 -37.13
CA LEU A 245 21.68 -0.56 -36.59
C LEU A 245 22.74 0.34 -35.94
N ASN A 246 22.66 1.68 -35.96
CA ASN A 246 23.69 2.57 -35.35
C ASN A 246 23.17 3.69 -34.43
N SER A 247 21.88 3.69 -34.06
CA SER A 247 21.24 4.84 -33.37
C SER A 247 21.12 4.73 -31.83
N PRO A 248 21.00 5.87 -31.11
CA PRO A 248 20.79 5.98 -29.66
C PRO A 248 19.57 5.20 -29.09
N GLY A 249 18.66 4.73 -29.95
CA GLY A 249 17.52 3.90 -29.55
C GLY A 249 17.86 2.49 -29.07
N LYS A 250 19.08 1.97 -29.31
CA LYS A 250 19.49 0.64 -28.82
C LYS A 250 19.40 0.54 -27.30
N GLY A 251 19.87 1.57 -26.58
CA GLY A 251 19.84 1.61 -25.13
C GLY A 251 18.41 1.53 -24.57
N ALA A 252 17.46 2.20 -25.24
CA ALA A 252 16.06 2.18 -24.87
C ALA A 252 15.45 0.77 -25.00
N ILE A 253 15.73 0.09 -26.12
CA ILE A 253 15.24 -1.26 -26.37
C ILE A 253 15.82 -2.23 -25.32
N PHE A 254 17.13 -2.16 -25.04
CA PHE A 254 17.76 -2.98 -24.01
C PHE A 254 17.13 -2.77 -22.62
N PHE A 255 16.87 -1.51 -22.25
CA PHE A 255 16.22 -1.18 -20.99
C PHE A 255 14.81 -1.77 -20.89
N ILE A 256 13.97 -1.62 -21.93
CA ILE A 256 12.59 -2.15 -21.94
C ILE A 256 12.61 -3.68 -21.83
N VAL A 257 13.48 -4.36 -22.59
CA VAL A 257 13.61 -5.82 -22.54
C VAL A 257 14.01 -6.28 -21.14
N TRP A 258 15.01 -5.65 -20.53
CA TRP A 258 15.47 -6.05 -19.21
C TRP A 258 14.47 -5.71 -18.09
N SER A 259 13.76 -4.59 -18.24
CA SER A 259 12.64 -4.22 -17.37
C SER A 259 11.51 -5.25 -17.44
N ALA A 260 11.17 -5.73 -18.64
CA ALA A 260 10.16 -6.78 -18.83
C ALA A 260 10.60 -8.12 -18.22
N VAL A 261 11.86 -8.52 -18.43
CA VAL A 261 12.43 -9.73 -17.80
C VAL A 261 12.36 -9.62 -16.27
N SER A 262 12.80 -8.49 -15.72
CA SER A 262 12.72 -8.22 -14.28
C SER A 262 11.29 -8.30 -13.76
N GLY A 263 10.32 -7.71 -14.47
CA GLY A 263 8.90 -7.79 -14.14
C GLY A 263 8.36 -9.22 -14.13
N VAL A 264 8.71 -10.04 -15.13
CA VAL A 264 8.31 -11.46 -15.19
C VAL A 264 8.91 -12.24 -14.02
N VAL A 265 10.20 -12.05 -13.73
CA VAL A 265 10.86 -12.69 -12.59
C VAL A 265 10.20 -12.27 -11.27
N PHE A 266 9.89 -10.99 -11.10
CA PHE A 266 9.20 -10.48 -9.92
C PHE A 266 7.81 -11.10 -9.75
N ILE A 267 7.02 -11.18 -10.84
CA ILE A 267 5.68 -11.80 -10.81
C ILE A 267 5.81 -13.29 -10.49
N TRP A 268 6.78 -13.99 -11.07
CA TRP A 268 7.04 -15.40 -10.82
C TRP A 268 7.39 -15.66 -9.35
N CYS A 269 8.38 -14.93 -8.81
CA CYS A 269 8.77 -15.01 -7.41
C CYS A 269 7.60 -14.69 -6.47
N SER A 270 6.86 -13.62 -6.77
CA SER A 270 5.67 -13.24 -6.00
C SER A 270 4.62 -14.35 -6.02
N PHE A 271 4.30 -14.88 -7.21
CA PHE A 271 3.32 -15.95 -7.37
C PHE A 271 3.68 -17.18 -6.53
N TRP A 272 4.94 -17.62 -6.58
CA TRP A 272 5.38 -18.79 -5.82
C TRP A 272 5.42 -18.55 -4.32
N ALA A 273 5.91 -17.39 -3.87
CA ALA A 273 5.87 -17.01 -2.47
C ALA A 273 4.43 -17.03 -1.93
N TYR A 274 3.47 -16.47 -2.68
CA TYR A 274 2.08 -16.45 -2.26
C TYR A 274 1.34 -17.79 -2.43
N ARG A 275 1.75 -18.65 -3.35
CA ARG A 275 1.14 -19.98 -3.54
C ARG A 275 1.49 -20.95 -2.41
N PHE A 276 2.73 -20.89 -1.91
CA PHE A 276 3.20 -21.83 -0.89
C PHE A 276 3.03 -21.35 0.54
N VAL A 277 2.92 -20.04 0.76
CA VAL A 277 2.59 -19.48 2.06
C VAL A 277 1.07 -19.54 2.22
N SER A 278 0.56 -20.74 2.52
CA SER A 278 -0.80 -20.93 3.02
C SER A 278 -0.87 -20.33 4.42
N LEU A 279 -1.36 -19.08 4.52
CA LEU A 279 -1.61 -18.39 5.79
C LEU A 279 -2.91 -18.86 6.46
N ASP A 280 -3.39 -20.07 6.13
CA ASP A 280 -4.60 -20.66 6.69
C ASP A 280 -4.40 -21.18 8.14
N GLY A 281 -3.32 -20.77 8.81
CA GLY A 281 -2.92 -21.23 10.14
C GLY A 281 -2.45 -20.13 11.09
N LEU A 282 -2.85 -18.87 10.89
CA LEU A 282 -2.66 -17.77 11.85
C LEU A 282 -3.97 -17.05 12.16
#